data_AF-A0A166U9K2-F1
#
_entry.id   AF-A0A166U9K2-F1
#
_cell.length_a   1.000
_cell.length_b   1.000
_cell.length_c   1.000
_cell.angle_alpha   90.00
_cell.angle_beta   90.00
_cell.angle_gamma   90.00
#
_symmetry.space_group_name_H-M   'P 1'
#
loop_
_entity.id
_entity.type
_entity.pdbx_description
1 polymer ?
#
loop_
_entity_poly.entity_id
_entity_poly.type
_entity_poly.pdbx_seq_one_letter_code
_entity_poly.pdbx_strand_id
1 'polypeptide(L)'
;MKWIQILACLGLMIGCAHEQPQGSKQSNMNKRSDDLNVDVAIEKALENKDYRLLLTQGRRPVSPGLEHIPIEELKDRCGTKFLTGMGDVIKSTAEKKARVAKYNFAKAYNLKMYAICQKATDKYNKV
;
A
#
# COMPACT_ATOMS: atom_id res chain seq x y z
N MET A 1 18.13 -63.38 14.83
CA MET A 1 19.54 -63.20 14.44
C MET A 1 19.66 -61.88 13.71
N LYS A 2 20.48 -60.98 14.28
CA LYS A 2 21.13 -59.80 13.67
C LYS A 2 21.66 -60.16 12.26
N TRP A 3 21.60 -59.34 11.19
CA TRP A 3 22.38 -58.10 11.04
C TRP A 3 22.21 -57.42 9.65
N ILE A 4 22.43 -56.08 9.62
CA ILE A 4 23.03 -55.25 8.53
C ILE A 4 22.11 -54.92 7.32
N GLN A 5 21.41 -53.77 7.26
CA GLN A 5 21.85 -52.41 6.86
C GLN A 5 22.64 -52.35 5.53
N ILE A 6 22.13 -51.65 4.52
CA ILE A 6 22.88 -50.66 3.69
C ILE A 6 21.91 -49.91 2.74
N LEU A 7 22.06 -48.58 2.83
CA LEU A 7 21.66 -47.49 1.95
C LEU A 7 21.29 -47.81 0.49
N ALA A 8 20.21 -47.15 0.03
CA ALA A 8 20.24 -46.41 -1.23
C ALA A 8 19.24 -45.24 -1.18
N CYS A 9 19.64 -44.13 -0.55
CA CYS A 9 19.07 -42.82 -0.87
C CYS A 9 19.61 -42.40 -2.24
N LEU A 10 18.83 -42.64 -3.31
CA LEU A 10 18.97 -41.88 -4.55
C LEU A 10 17.76 -40.96 -4.69
N GLY A 11 18.02 -39.67 -4.56
CA GLY A 11 17.05 -38.64 -4.86
C GLY A 11 16.87 -38.47 -6.36
N LEU A 12 15.66 -38.08 -6.75
CA LEU A 12 15.46 -37.15 -7.84
C LEU A 12 14.57 -36.03 -7.30
N MET A 13 15.22 -34.90 -7.07
CA MET A 13 14.57 -33.61 -6.91
C MET A 13 13.72 -33.37 -8.15
N ILE A 14 12.40 -33.57 -8.04
CA ILE A 14 11.45 -32.96 -8.97
C ILE A 14 11.46 -31.48 -8.63
N GLY A 15 12.41 -30.75 -9.22
CA GLY A 15 12.36 -29.31 -9.27
C GLY A 15 11.13 -28.92 -10.07
N CYS A 16 10.18 -28.25 -9.44
CA CYS A 16 9.14 -27.54 -10.17
C CYS A 16 9.83 -26.43 -10.97
N ALA A 17 10.02 -26.65 -12.28
CA ALA A 17 10.15 -25.56 -13.23
C ALA A 17 8.78 -24.87 -13.29
N HIS A 18 8.50 -24.01 -12.32
CA HIS A 18 7.41 -23.07 -12.45
C HIS A 18 7.92 -21.90 -13.29
N GLU A 19 7.78 -22.02 -14.61
CA GLU A 19 7.86 -20.88 -15.52
C GLU A 19 6.84 -19.83 -15.06
N GLN A 20 7.34 -18.79 -14.38
CA GLN A 20 6.59 -17.57 -14.23
C GLN A 20 6.54 -16.90 -15.61
N PRO A 21 5.36 -16.65 -16.18
CA PRO A 21 5.27 -15.78 -17.33
C PRO A 21 5.81 -14.42 -16.89
N GLN A 22 6.91 -13.99 -17.51
CA GLN A 22 7.36 -12.60 -17.49
C GLN A 22 6.36 -11.75 -18.27
N GLY A 23 5.19 -11.55 -17.67
CA GLY A 23 4.28 -10.48 -18.01
C GLY A 23 4.83 -9.19 -17.44
N SER A 24 5.83 -8.62 -18.10
CA SER A 24 6.19 -7.22 -17.92
C SER A 24 4.97 -6.37 -18.31
N LYS A 25 4.05 -6.14 -17.36
CA LYS A 25 3.22 -4.94 -17.40
C LYS A 25 4.14 -3.77 -17.11
N GLN A 26 4.87 -3.36 -18.15
CA GLN A 26 5.39 -2.01 -18.31
C GLN A 26 4.14 -1.11 -18.37
N SER A 27 3.54 -0.81 -17.21
CA SER A 27 2.44 0.13 -17.14
C SER A 27 3.03 1.50 -17.45
N ASN A 28 2.75 1.94 -18.67
CA ASN A 28 3.03 3.26 -19.23
C ASN A 28 3.39 4.31 -18.18
N MET A 29 4.65 4.76 -18.26
CA MET A 29 5.19 5.91 -17.56
C MET A 29 4.61 7.19 -18.17
N ASN A 30 3.29 7.38 -18.04
CA ASN A 30 2.59 8.64 -18.35
C ASN A 30 1.42 8.89 -17.39
N LYS A 31 1.59 8.46 -16.12
CA LYS A 31 0.60 8.58 -15.03
C LYS A 31 1.20 9.41 -13.89
N ARG A 32 1.60 10.65 -14.15
CA ARG A 32 2.33 11.46 -13.15
C ARG A 32 1.66 12.79 -12.79
N SER A 33 0.84 13.36 -13.66
CA SER A 33 0.09 14.60 -13.38
C SER A 33 -1.25 14.33 -12.71
N ASP A 34 -2.00 13.33 -13.19
CA ASP A 34 -3.32 12.98 -12.63
C ASP A 34 -3.21 12.31 -11.26
N ASP A 35 -2.01 11.83 -10.90
CA ASP A 35 -1.72 11.10 -9.67
C ASP A 35 -1.68 12.00 -8.42
N LEU A 36 -1.64 13.33 -8.60
CA LEU A 36 -1.63 14.32 -7.51
C LEU A 36 -2.88 15.21 -7.44
N ASN A 37 -3.88 14.99 -8.30
CA ASN A 37 -5.18 15.65 -8.14
C ASN A 37 -6.00 14.87 -7.09
N VAL A 38 -6.27 15.51 -5.95
CA VAL A 38 -6.93 14.88 -4.81
C VAL A 38 -8.35 14.44 -5.14
N ASP A 39 -9.11 15.25 -5.88
CA ASP A 39 -10.52 14.96 -6.14
C ASP A 39 -10.67 13.79 -7.11
N VAL A 40 -9.88 13.78 -8.20
CA VAL A 40 -9.81 12.65 -9.14
C VAL A 40 -9.38 11.36 -8.43
N ALA A 41 -8.40 11.45 -7.52
CA ALA A 41 -7.94 10.29 -6.76
C ALA A 41 -9.01 9.76 -5.80
N ILE A 42 -9.81 10.63 -5.20
CA ILE A 42 -10.94 10.24 -4.34
C ILE A 42 -12.03 9.59 -5.19
N GLU A 43 -12.47 10.22 -6.27
CA GLU A 43 -13.51 9.68 -7.17
C GLU A 43 -13.15 8.26 -7.62
N LYS A 44 -11.93 8.08 -8.12
CA LYS A 44 -11.43 6.76 -8.51
C LYS A 44 -11.39 5.77 -7.36
N ALA A 45 -11.05 6.20 -6.15
CA ALA A 45 -11.06 5.32 -4.99
C ALA A 45 -12.49 4.89 -4.63
N LEU A 46 -13.46 5.81 -4.70
CA LEU A 46 -14.88 5.54 -4.44
C LEU A 46 -15.49 4.60 -5.48
N GLU A 47 -15.17 4.75 -6.76
CA GLU A 47 -15.56 3.81 -7.82
C GLU A 47 -15.13 2.38 -7.50
N ASN A 48 -13.96 2.23 -6.87
CA ASN A 48 -13.39 0.95 -6.45
C ASN A 48 -13.78 0.54 -5.03
N LYS A 49 -14.67 1.29 -4.35
CA LYS A 49 -15.02 1.10 -2.93
C LYS A 49 -13.80 1.03 -2.00
N ASP A 50 -12.72 1.73 -2.35
CA ASP A 50 -11.49 1.81 -1.56
C ASP A 50 -11.52 3.07 -0.67
N TYR A 51 -11.86 2.88 0.60
CA TYR A 51 -11.92 3.96 1.60
C TYR A 51 -10.62 4.10 2.41
N ARG A 52 -9.59 3.31 2.08
CA ARG A 52 -8.37 3.22 2.89
C ARG A 52 -7.57 4.51 2.88
N LEU A 53 -7.11 4.91 4.06
CA LEU A 53 -6.28 6.10 4.26
C LEU A 53 -4.82 5.84 3.91
N LEU A 54 -4.12 6.89 3.51
CA LEU A 54 -2.73 6.87 3.08
C LEU A 54 -1.79 7.01 4.28
N LEU A 55 -0.85 6.08 4.41
CA LEU A 55 0.24 6.13 5.39
C LEU A 55 1.57 6.43 4.70
N THR A 56 2.47 7.13 5.41
CA THR A 56 3.86 7.25 4.96
C THR A 56 4.58 5.90 5.05
N GLN A 57 5.53 5.68 4.14
CA GLN A 57 6.47 4.57 4.25
C GLN A 57 7.64 4.96 5.19
N GLY A 58 8.11 4.00 5.98
CA GLY A 58 9.28 4.16 6.85
C GLY A 58 9.13 3.43 8.18
N ARG A 59 10.14 3.60 9.06
CA ARG A 59 10.20 2.94 10.38
C ARG A 59 9.09 3.37 11.35
N ARG A 60 8.54 4.56 11.15
CA ARG A 60 7.40 5.09 11.91
C ARG A 60 6.41 5.67 10.91
N PRO A 61 5.46 4.85 10.40
CA PRO A 61 4.40 5.33 9.57
C PRO A 61 3.62 6.43 10.30
N VAL A 62 3.18 7.42 9.55
CA VAL A 62 2.20 8.42 10.02
C VAL A 62 1.06 8.48 9.01
N SER A 63 -0.12 8.91 9.46
CA SER A 63 -1.25 9.25 8.59
C SER A 63 -1.25 10.77 8.36
N PRO A 64 -0.76 11.28 7.21
CA PRO A 64 -0.70 12.72 6.99
C PRO A 64 -2.06 13.38 7.18
N GLY A 65 -2.11 14.47 7.94
CA GLY A 65 -3.33 15.21 8.27
C GLY A 65 -4.17 14.62 9.42
N LEU A 66 -3.89 13.40 9.85
CA LEU A 66 -4.62 12.69 10.90
C LEU A 66 -3.63 12.15 11.96
N GLU A 67 -2.49 12.82 12.15
CA GLU A 67 -1.41 12.35 13.02
C GLU A 67 -1.80 12.28 14.50
N HIS A 68 -2.89 12.94 14.88
CA HIS A 68 -3.46 12.92 16.22
C HIS A 68 -4.33 11.68 16.49
N ILE A 69 -4.71 10.94 15.46
CA ILE A 69 -5.52 9.72 15.58
C ILE A 69 -4.57 8.51 15.50
N PRO A 70 -4.65 7.56 16.45
CA PRO A 70 -3.87 6.33 16.38
C PRO A 70 -4.06 5.60 15.05
N ILE A 71 -2.97 5.06 14.49
CA ILE A 71 -3.02 4.36 13.20
C ILE A 71 -3.91 3.11 13.30
N GLU A 72 -3.90 2.45 14.45
CA GLU A 72 -4.73 1.29 14.76
C GLU A 72 -6.21 1.65 14.65
N GLU A 73 -6.63 2.76 15.25
CA GLU A 73 -8.01 3.24 15.14
C GLU A 73 -8.39 3.56 13.69
N LEU A 74 -7.51 4.25 12.95
CA LEU A 74 -7.73 4.54 11.54
C LEU A 74 -7.85 3.28 10.68
N LYS A 75 -7.01 2.28 10.97
CA LYS A 75 -7.00 1.00 10.28
C LYS A 75 -8.27 0.20 10.55
N ASP A 76 -8.74 0.17 11.79
CA ASP A 76 -9.94 -0.58 12.16
C ASP A 76 -11.20 0.05 11.57
N ARG A 77 -11.27 1.40 11.50
CA ARG A 77 -12.43 2.12 10.98
C ARG A 77 -12.49 2.19 9.46
N CYS A 78 -11.37 2.52 8.81
CA CYS A 78 -11.33 2.87 7.39
C CYS A 78 -10.38 1.99 6.56
N GLY A 79 -9.54 1.21 7.24
CA GLY A 79 -8.39 0.59 6.63
C GLY A 79 -7.31 1.60 6.22
N THR A 80 -6.12 1.10 5.95
CA THR A 80 -4.96 1.91 5.57
C THR A 80 -4.17 1.27 4.44
N LYS A 81 -3.43 2.09 3.68
CA LYS A 81 -2.48 1.65 2.65
C LYS A 81 -1.27 2.58 2.61
N PHE A 82 -0.12 2.04 2.24
CA PHE A 82 1.10 2.83 2.15
C PHE A 82 1.18 3.65 0.85
N LEU A 83 1.62 4.89 0.97
CA LEU A 83 2.05 5.71 -0.16
C LEU A 83 3.28 5.11 -0.82
N THR A 84 3.29 5.01 -2.13
CA THR A 84 4.43 4.46 -2.86
C THR A 84 5.53 5.51 -3.10
N GLY A 85 6.78 5.06 -3.09
CA GLY A 85 7.93 5.88 -3.45
C GLY A 85 8.24 6.98 -2.44
N MET A 86 8.18 6.66 -1.15
CA MET A 86 8.69 7.46 -0.04
C MET A 86 9.70 6.67 0.81
N GLY A 87 10.69 6.05 0.16
CA GLY A 87 11.75 5.29 0.83
C GLY A 87 12.65 6.15 1.74
N ASP A 88 13.57 5.51 2.45
CA ASP A 88 14.36 6.16 3.50
C ASP A 88 15.46 7.09 2.98
N VAL A 89 15.87 6.97 1.71
CA VAL A 89 16.98 7.73 1.12
C VAL A 89 16.45 8.85 0.22
N ILE A 90 16.91 10.08 0.46
CA ILE A 90 16.69 11.25 -0.41
C ILE A 90 18.03 11.61 -1.05
N LYS A 91 18.12 11.46 -2.38
CA LYS A 91 19.35 11.62 -3.16
C LYS A 91 19.50 13.00 -3.80
N SER A 92 18.41 13.78 -3.86
CA SER A 92 18.44 15.11 -4.50
C SER A 92 17.40 16.08 -3.95
N THR A 93 17.60 17.36 -4.23
CA THR A 93 16.62 18.43 -3.95
C THR A 93 15.29 18.19 -4.67
N ALA A 94 15.32 17.63 -5.87
CA ALA A 94 14.12 17.28 -6.62
C ALA A 94 13.31 16.17 -5.92
N GLU A 95 14.00 15.14 -5.40
CA GLU A 95 13.36 14.09 -4.59
C GLU A 95 12.78 14.64 -3.29
N LYS A 96 13.47 15.58 -2.63
CA LYS A 96 12.95 16.27 -1.44
C LYS A 96 11.63 17.01 -1.76
N LYS A 97 11.60 17.78 -2.85
CA LYS A 97 10.39 18.49 -3.31
C LYS A 97 9.25 17.52 -3.63
N ALA A 98 9.56 16.43 -4.33
CA ALA A 98 8.57 15.40 -4.64
C ALA A 98 8.01 14.72 -3.39
N ARG A 99 8.84 14.47 -2.37
CA ARG A 99 8.38 13.93 -1.08
C ARG A 99 7.41 14.86 -0.37
N VAL A 100 7.71 16.16 -0.35
CA VAL A 100 6.82 17.19 0.22
C VAL A 100 5.49 17.23 -0.54
N ALA A 101 5.53 17.21 -1.88
CA ALA A 101 4.31 17.19 -2.70
C ALA A 101 3.45 15.95 -2.42
N LYS A 102 4.06 14.76 -2.31
CA LYS A 102 3.36 13.52 -1.95
C LYS A 102 2.75 13.57 -0.55
N TYR A 103 3.47 14.14 0.42
CA TYR A 103 2.95 14.32 1.77
C TYR A 103 1.71 15.23 1.78
N ASN A 104 1.80 16.37 1.09
CA ASN A 104 0.69 17.32 1.00
C ASN A 104 -0.52 16.73 0.29
N PHE A 105 -0.29 15.98 -0.79
CA PHE A 105 -1.34 15.22 -1.46
C PHE A 105 -2.02 14.23 -0.50
N ALA A 106 -1.22 13.42 0.21
CA ALA A 106 -1.75 12.44 1.15
C ALA A 106 -2.54 13.09 2.28
N LYS A 107 -2.08 14.23 2.80
CA LYS A 107 -2.79 15.00 3.82
C LYS A 107 -4.17 15.43 3.33
N ALA A 108 -4.23 16.03 2.15
CA ALA A 108 -5.50 16.48 1.58
C ALA A 108 -6.44 15.31 1.26
N TYR A 109 -5.91 14.21 0.71
CA TYR A 109 -6.66 12.98 0.46
C TYR A 109 -7.24 12.39 1.74
N ASN A 110 -6.42 12.21 2.78
CA ASN A 110 -6.82 11.59 4.03
C ASN A 110 -7.93 12.37 4.74
N LEU A 111 -7.81 13.70 4.80
CA LEU A 111 -8.82 14.54 5.45
C LEU A 111 -10.19 14.39 4.78
N LYS A 112 -10.24 14.41 3.45
CA LYS A 112 -11.48 14.24 2.69
C LYS A 112 -12.01 12.80 2.77
N MET A 113 -11.14 11.81 2.55
CA MET A 113 -11.52 10.40 2.55
C MET A 113 -11.98 9.93 3.94
N TYR A 114 -11.37 10.44 5.02
CA TYR A 114 -11.78 10.10 6.38
C TYR A 114 -13.20 10.59 6.70
N ALA A 115 -13.58 11.78 6.23
CA ALA A 115 -14.96 12.27 6.36
C ALA A 115 -15.96 11.40 5.58
N ILE A 116 -15.56 10.88 4.41
CA ILE A 116 -16.40 9.98 3.61
C ILE A 116 -16.51 8.61 4.28
N CYS A 117 -15.39 8.04 4.73
CA CYS A 117 -15.33 6.78 5.44
C CYS A 117 -16.23 6.78 6.67
N GLN A 118 -16.14 7.80 7.53
CA GLN A 118 -16.97 7.89 8.75
C GLN A 118 -18.46 7.82 8.41
N LYS A 119 -18.92 8.57 7.40
CA LYS A 119 -20.32 8.51 6.95
C LYS A 119 -20.71 7.13 6.41
N ALA A 120 -19.79 6.45 5.73
CA ALA A 120 -20.05 5.09 5.24
C ALA A 120 -20.18 4.12 6.41
N THR A 121 -19.28 4.16 7.39
CA THR A 121 -19.28 3.28 8.56
C THR A 121 -20.47 3.53 9.49
N ASP A 122 -20.84 4.79 9.72
CA ASP A 122 -22.01 5.15 10.54
C ASP A 122 -23.31 4.61 9.95
N LYS A 123 -23.39 4.50 8.62
CA LYS A 123 -24.54 3.89 7.93
C LYS A 123 -24.68 2.39 8.22
N TYR A 124 -23.57 1.68 8.43
CA TYR A 124 -23.59 0.24 8.73
C TYR A 124 -23.79 -0.06 10.22
N ASN A 125 -23.41 0.87 11.11
CA ASN A 125 -23.54 0.69 12.56
C ASN A 125 -24.91 1.12 13.13
N LYS A 126 -25.80 1.69 12.31
CA LYS A 126 -27.14 2.14 12.71
C LYS A 126 -28.25 1.09 12.43
N VAL A 127 -27.86 -0.18 12.26
CA VAL A 127 -28.75 -1.33 12.05
C VAL A 127 -28.87 -2.12 13.34
#